data_AF-A0A2E5W4K7-F1
#
_entry.id   AF-A0A2E5W4K7-F1
#
_cell.length_a   1.000
_cell.length_b   1.000
_cell.length_c   1.000
_cell.angle_alpha   90.00
_cell.angle_beta   90.00
_cell.angle_gamma   90.00
#
_symmetry.space_group_name_H-M   'P 1'
#
loop_
_entity.id
_entity.type
_entity.pdbx_description
1 polymer ?
#
loop_
_entity_poly.entity_id
_entity_poly.type
_entity_poly.pdbx_seq_one_letter_code
_entity_poly.pdbx_strand_id
1 'polypeptide(L)'
;MQIFVRTMKVHTVLLLSSMLLFTNACEDDDHDDHEGHTDAEGFILEDESGNEVYREFEGAMSGSITLSVGETLELSVHFLDHDGEEIEHDDDHDEDESSLDISENNTSIATVVPEEHEGTGDDHHGKAIEVTGVSAGSTNFKLRLMHDGHADYTSTNNVPITVN
;
A
#
# COMPACT_ATOMS: atom_id res chain seq x y z
N MET A 1 -17.66 39.01 -61.14
CA MET A 1 -18.09 38.58 -59.79
C MET A 1 -19.05 37.38 -59.89
N GLN A 2 -18.58 36.24 -60.42
CA GLN A 2 -19.35 34.98 -60.44
C GLN A 2 -18.53 33.78 -59.95
N ILE A 3 -17.27 34.01 -59.56
CA ILE A 3 -16.37 32.95 -59.08
C ILE A 3 -16.59 32.68 -57.59
N PHE A 4 -17.06 33.67 -56.82
CA PHE A 4 -17.28 33.54 -55.36
C PHE A 4 -18.53 32.74 -54.97
N VAL A 5 -19.55 32.67 -55.84
CA VAL A 5 -20.84 32.02 -55.50
C VAL A 5 -20.77 30.49 -55.67
N ARG A 6 -19.81 29.99 -56.45
CA ARG A 6 -19.63 28.53 -56.64
C ARG A 6 -18.94 27.85 -55.46
N THR A 7 -18.06 28.55 -54.74
CA THR A 7 -17.26 27.95 -53.66
C THR A 7 -18.08 27.71 -52.38
N MET A 8 -19.09 28.55 -52.11
CA MET A 8 -19.93 28.40 -50.91
C MET A 8 -20.86 27.18 -50.95
N LYS A 9 -21.23 26.67 -52.14
CA LYS A 9 -22.10 25.49 -52.27
C LYS A 9 -21.35 24.16 -52.08
N VAL A 10 -20.05 24.13 -52.30
CA VAL A 10 -19.25 22.90 -52.16
C VAL A 10 -18.93 22.64 -50.68
N HIS A 11 -18.72 23.69 -49.88
CA HIS A 11 -18.41 23.55 -48.46
C HIS A 11 -19.62 23.16 -47.60
N THR A 12 -20.84 23.57 -47.96
CA THR A 12 -22.05 23.16 -47.22
C THR A 12 -22.44 21.71 -47.48
N VAL A 13 -22.12 21.15 -48.65
CA VAL A 13 -22.38 19.73 -48.95
C VAL A 13 -21.36 18.80 -48.29
N LEU A 14 -20.11 19.25 -48.13
CA LEU A 14 -19.06 18.44 -47.49
C LEU A 14 -19.29 18.28 -45.97
N LEU A 15 -19.85 19.29 -45.31
CA LEU A 15 -20.07 19.29 -43.86
C LEU A 15 -21.17 18.35 -43.38
N LEU A 16 -22.13 17.96 -44.24
CA LEU A 16 -23.26 17.10 -43.85
C LEU A 16 -22.99 15.60 -44.01
N SER A 17 -21.91 15.19 -44.68
CA SER A 17 -21.64 13.76 -44.92
C SER A 17 -20.71 13.10 -43.89
N SER A 18 -20.25 13.84 -42.88
CA SER A 18 -19.31 13.36 -41.85
C SER A 18 -20.00 12.78 -40.60
N MET A 19 -21.33 12.72 -40.57
CA MET A 19 -22.11 12.46 -39.34
C MET A 19 -22.72 11.05 -39.28
N LEU A 20 -22.11 10.06 -39.94
CA LEU A 20 -22.67 8.69 -40.03
C LEU A 20 -21.66 7.55 -39.81
N LEU A 21 -20.57 7.78 -39.05
CA LEU A 21 -19.58 6.72 -38.77
C LEU A 21 -19.26 6.57 -37.27
N PHE A 22 -20.26 6.60 -36.39
CA PHE A 22 -20.06 6.26 -34.97
C PHE A 22 -21.25 5.50 -34.39
N THR A 23 -21.50 4.28 -34.88
CA THR A 23 -22.31 3.31 -34.13
C THR A 23 -21.75 1.93 -34.41
N ASN A 24 -20.94 1.44 -33.46
CA ASN A 24 -20.68 0.04 -33.09
C ASN A 24 -19.31 0.00 -32.39
N ALA A 25 -19.25 0.55 -31.20
CA ALA A 25 -18.40 0.02 -30.14
C ALA A 25 -19.39 -0.52 -29.12
N CYS A 26 -19.67 -1.82 -29.20
CA CYS A 26 -20.23 -2.54 -28.07
C CYS A 26 -19.10 -2.59 -27.05
N GLU A 27 -19.16 -1.66 -26.11
CA GLU A 27 -18.48 -1.70 -24.82
C GLU A 27 -19.43 -2.52 -23.93
N ASP A 28 -19.05 -3.76 -23.66
CA ASP A 28 -19.66 -4.63 -22.65
C ASP A 28 -18.60 -5.70 -22.34
N ASP A 29 -17.52 -5.23 -21.73
CA ASP A 29 -16.63 -6.09 -20.96
C ASP A 29 -16.69 -5.52 -19.54
N ASP A 30 -17.81 -5.80 -18.87
CA ASP A 30 -17.93 -5.67 -17.42
C ASP A 30 -17.02 -6.75 -16.82
N HIS A 31 -15.71 -6.47 -16.81
CA HIS A 31 -14.83 -6.98 -15.77
C HIS A 31 -14.73 -5.86 -14.74
N ASP A 32 -15.55 -5.98 -13.70
CA ASP A 32 -15.26 -5.34 -12.43
C ASP A 32 -13.97 -6.00 -11.88
N ASP A 33 -12.83 -5.60 -12.42
CA ASP A 33 -11.51 -5.84 -11.84
C ASP A 33 -11.40 -4.92 -10.61
N HIS A 34 -12.20 -5.20 -9.58
CA HIS A 34 -11.96 -4.70 -8.24
C HIS A 34 -10.78 -5.49 -7.66
N GLU A 35 -9.59 -5.24 -8.22
CA GLU A 35 -8.34 -5.53 -7.51
C GLU A 35 -8.41 -4.75 -6.19
N GLY A 36 -8.68 -5.47 -5.09
CA GLY A 36 -8.90 -4.92 -3.76
C GLY A 36 -7.59 -4.39 -3.17
N HIS A 37 -7.11 -3.25 -3.67
CA HIS A 37 -5.93 -2.59 -3.11
C HIS A 37 -6.25 -2.05 -1.72
N THR A 38 -5.28 -2.18 -0.82
CA THR A 38 -5.33 -1.47 0.46
C THR A 38 -4.82 -0.04 0.26
N ASP A 39 -5.73 0.93 0.21
CA ASP A 39 -5.42 2.37 0.08
C ASP A 39 -4.87 2.97 1.39
N ALA A 40 -3.70 2.50 1.83
CA ALA A 40 -3.08 2.97 3.06
C ALA A 40 -2.30 4.28 2.85
N GLU A 41 -2.47 5.23 3.77
CA GLU A 41 -1.75 6.52 3.83
C GLU A 41 -0.73 6.58 4.99
N GLY A 42 -0.67 5.51 5.77
CA GLY A 42 0.24 5.38 6.91
C GLY A 42 0.18 4.01 7.57
N PHE A 43 0.95 3.87 8.65
CA PHE A 43 0.88 2.70 9.52
C PHE A 43 1.34 3.02 10.94
N ILE A 44 0.92 2.18 11.88
CA ILE A 44 1.34 2.15 13.28
C ILE A 44 2.06 0.83 13.54
N LEU A 45 3.10 0.88 14.37
CA LEU A 45 3.63 -0.28 15.05
C LEU A 45 3.19 -0.23 16.51
N GLU A 46 2.55 -1.30 16.97
CA GLU A 46 2.04 -1.46 18.33
C GLU A 46 2.75 -2.62 19.03
N ASP A 47 3.11 -2.45 20.31
CA ASP A 47 3.65 -3.52 21.14
C ASP A 47 2.56 -4.43 21.73
N GLU A 48 2.94 -5.59 22.27
CA GLU A 48 2.02 -6.54 22.92
C GLU A 48 1.16 -5.94 24.05
N SER A 49 1.54 -4.77 24.59
CA SER A 49 0.81 -4.08 25.65
C SER A 49 -0.18 -3.05 25.09
N GLY A 50 -0.33 -2.94 23.77
CA GLY A 50 -1.21 -1.98 23.11
C GLY A 50 -0.63 -0.57 23.04
N ASN A 51 0.71 -0.42 23.15
CA ASN A 51 1.34 0.89 23.03
C ASN A 51 1.89 1.10 21.63
N GLU A 52 1.52 2.23 21.02
CA GLU A 52 2.14 2.71 19.80
C GLU A 52 3.64 3.05 20.04
N VAL A 53 4.51 2.32 19.36
CA VAL A 53 5.98 2.54 19.40
C VAL A 53 6.48 3.37 18.22
N TYR A 54 5.75 3.33 17.11
CA TYR A 54 6.03 4.08 15.90
C TYR A 54 4.73 4.39 15.16
N ARG A 55 4.69 5.55 14.52
CA ARG A 55 3.64 5.93 13.59
C ARG A 55 4.22 6.67 12.41
N GLU A 56 3.71 6.36 11.24
CA GLU A 56 3.85 7.17 10.04
C GLU A 56 2.47 7.50 9.47
N PHE A 57 2.28 8.76 9.05
CA PHE A 57 1.08 9.19 8.37
C PHE A 57 1.37 10.39 7.46
N GLU A 58 0.96 10.33 6.20
CA GLU A 58 1.17 11.39 5.18
C GLU A 58 2.62 11.93 5.13
N GLY A 59 3.59 11.02 5.28
CA GLY A 59 5.02 11.32 5.26
C GLY A 59 5.60 11.92 6.55
N ALA A 60 4.77 12.23 7.56
CA ALA A 60 5.25 12.55 8.90
C ALA A 60 5.45 11.27 9.72
N MET A 61 6.50 11.22 10.56
CA MET A 61 6.74 10.08 11.45
C MET A 61 7.02 10.51 12.90
N SER A 62 6.66 9.63 13.83
CA SER A 62 6.98 9.72 15.25
C SER A 62 7.35 8.35 15.83
N GLY A 63 8.16 8.37 16.89
CA GLY A 63 8.59 7.15 17.56
C GLY A 63 9.81 6.49 16.91
N SER A 64 10.22 5.37 17.49
CA SER A 64 11.37 4.56 17.07
C SER A 64 11.40 3.27 17.88
N ILE A 65 11.92 2.20 17.31
CA ILE A 65 12.09 0.94 18.04
C ILE A 65 13.41 0.99 18.83
N THR A 66 13.34 0.62 20.10
CA THR A 66 14.52 0.49 20.97
C THR A 66 14.50 -0.86 21.67
N LEU A 67 15.58 -1.62 21.55
CA LEU A 67 15.73 -2.93 22.17
C LEU A 67 17.17 -3.17 22.62
N SER A 68 17.38 -4.21 23.42
CA SER A 68 18.70 -4.65 23.90
C SER A 68 19.32 -5.67 22.95
N VAL A 69 20.65 -5.85 22.99
CA VAL A 69 21.29 -6.97 22.27
C VAL A 69 20.71 -8.32 22.74
N GLY A 70 20.20 -9.11 21.79
CA GLY A 70 19.59 -10.42 22.01
C GLY A 70 18.12 -10.38 22.41
N GLU A 71 17.52 -9.20 22.51
CA GLU A 71 16.09 -9.02 22.72
C GLU A 71 15.33 -9.20 21.39
N THR A 72 14.11 -9.72 21.49
CA THR A 72 13.17 -9.87 20.38
C THR A 72 11.86 -9.20 20.78
N LEU A 73 11.31 -8.39 19.87
CA LEU A 73 10.01 -7.75 20.02
C LEU A 73 9.09 -8.22 18.90
N GLU A 74 7.89 -8.66 19.25
CA GLU A 74 6.77 -8.83 18.33
C GLU A 74 5.99 -7.52 18.28
N LEU A 75 5.73 -7.01 17.08
CA LEU A 75 5.00 -5.76 16.86
C LEU A 75 3.87 -5.97 15.85
N SER A 76 2.66 -5.57 16.23
CA SER A 76 1.51 -5.53 15.32
C SER A 76 1.65 -4.35 14.36
N VAL A 77 1.25 -4.55 13.11
CA VAL A 77 1.27 -3.55 12.04
C VAL A 77 -0.17 -3.19 11.68
N HIS A 78 -0.55 -1.94 11.96
CA HIS A 78 -1.89 -1.42 11.66
C HIS A 78 -1.77 -0.38 10.55
N PHE A 79 -2.35 -0.65 9.38
CA PHE A 79 -2.38 0.32 8.27
C PHE A 79 -3.45 1.37 8.51
N LEU A 80 -3.20 2.59 8.04
CA LEU A 80 -4.08 3.73 8.24
C LEU A 80 -4.71 4.18 6.92
N ASP A 81 -5.99 4.51 6.95
CA ASP A 81 -6.73 5.09 5.83
C ASP A 81 -6.43 6.59 5.67
N HIS A 82 -7.12 7.24 4.73
CA HIS A 82 -6.96 8.69 4.48
C HIS A 82 -7.31 9.59 5.67
N ASP A 83 -8.16 9.15 6.59
CA ASP A 83 -8.54 9.89 7.79
C ASP A 83 -7.56 9.62 8.96
N GLY A 84 -6.60 8.71 8.77
CA GLY A 84 -5.63 8.30 9.79
C GLY A 84 -6.21 7.31 10.79
N GLU A 85 -7.33 6.69 10.45
CA GLU A 85 -7.97 5.62 11.21
C GLU A 85 -7.43 4.26 10.73
N GLU A 86 -7.45 3.27 11.62
CA GLU A 86 -7.00 1.92 11.27
C GLU A 86 -7.93 1.30 10.23
N ILE A 87 -7.36 0.74 9.17
CA ILE A 87 -8.10 -0.04 8.18
C ILE A 87 -8.43 -1.39 8.83
N GLU A 88 -9.71 -1.63 9.09
CA GLU A 88 -10.19 -2.94 9.55
C GLU A 88 -10.01 -3.98 8.43
N HIS A 89 -9.30 -5.06 8.74
CA HIS A 89 -9.25 -6.24 7.87
C HIS A 89 -10.48 -7.11 8.17
N ASP A 90 -11.37 -7.27 7.19
CA ASP A 90 -12.62 -8.04 7.35
C ASP A 90 -12.32 -9.53 7.15
N ASP A 91 -12.59 -10.35 8.17
CA ASP A 91 -12.23 -11.78 8.23
C ASP A 91 -13.05 -12.68 7.28
N ASP A 92 -14.05 -12.13 6.59
CA ASP A 92 -15.09 -12.88 5.87
C ASP A 92 -14.82 -13.06 4.35
N HIS A 93 -13.70 -12.59 3.83
CA HIS A 93 -13.35 -12.69 2.41
C HIS A 93 -11.95 -13.27 2.18
N ASP A 94 -11.93 -14.49 1.63
CA ASP A 94 -10.80 -15.22 1.02
C ASP A 94 -9.39 -14.64 1.30
N GLU A 95 -8.78 -15.10 2.40
CA GLU A 95 -7.34 -15.32 2.60
C GLU A 95 -6.37 -14.40 1.80
N ASP A 96 -6.02 -13.27 2.41
CA ASP A 96 -4.62 -12.91 2.69
C ASP A 96 -3.58 -13.03 1.55
N GLU A 97 -3.89 -12.60 0.33
CA GLU A 97 -2.88 -12.41 -0.74
C GLU A 97 -1.90 -11.24 -0.43
N SER A 98 -2.08 -10.54 0.69
CA SER A 98 -1.25 -9.40 1.08
C SER A 98 -0.19 -9.74 2.14
N SER A 99 1.09 -9.64 1.77
CA SER A 99 2.25 -9.94 2.63
C SER A 99 3.03 -8.69 3.00
N LEU A 100 3.72 -8.69 4.15
CA LEU A 100 4.68 -7.64 4.46
C LEU A 100 6.04 -7.95 3.83
N ASP A 101 6.69 -6.93 3.27
CA ASP A 101 8.09 -7.00 2.84
C ASP A 101 8.94 -5.97 3.60
N ILE A 102 10.10 -6.43 4.07
CA ILE A 102 11.03 -5.63 4.87
C ILE A 102 12.37 -5.53 4.15
N SER A 103 12.89 -4.31 4.06
CA SER A 103 14.18 -4.06 3.42
C SER A 103 14.97 -2.92 4.09
N GLU A 104 16.13 -2.61 3.53
CA GLU A 104 17.02 -1.50 3.94
C GLU A 104 17.69 -1.62 5.33
N ASN A 105 17.41 -2.67 6.11
CA ASN A 105 18.06 -2.89 7.39
C ASN A 105 19.48 -3.46 7.30
N ASN A 106 20.31 -3.03 8.24
CA ASN A 106 21.59 -3.66 8.51
C ASN A 106 21.38 -4.84 9.46
N THR A 107 21.28 -6.04 8.90
CA THR A 107 21.08 -7.30 9.64
C THR A 107 22.20 -7.64 10.63
N SER A 108 23.36 -6.98 10.55
CA SER A 108 24.40 -7.11 11.59
C SER A 108 24.05 -6.37 12.88
N ILE A 109 23.11 -5.42 12.84
CA ILE A 109 22.64 -4.63 13.99
C ILE A 109 21.29 -5.15 14.47
N ALA A 110 20.31 -5.30 13.58
CA ALA A 110 19.01 -5.86 13.90
C ALA A 110 18.40 -6.59 12.70
N THR A 111 17.73 -7.70 12.96
CA THR A 111 16.91 -8.42 11.97
C THR A 111 15.45 -8.05 12.17
N VAL A 112 14.72 -7.94 11.08
CA VAL A 112 13.28 -7.66 11.07
C VAL A 112 12.67 -8.65 10.09
N VAL A 113 11.70 -9.44 10.54
CA VAL A 113 11.04 -10.45 9.72
C VAL A 113 9.53 -10.31 9.82
N PRO A 114 8.79 -10.35 8.70
CA PRO A 114 7.35 -10.53 8.73
C PRO A 114 6.96 -11.82 9.47
N GLU A 115 5.90 -11.76 10.25
CA GLU A 115 5.24 -12.96 10.73
C GLU A 115 4.11 -13.35 9.78
N GLU A 116 4.23 -14.55 9.21
CA GLU A 116 3.17 -15.19 8.45
C GLU A 116 2.36 -16.05 9.43
N HIS A 117 1.20 -15.56 9.88
CA HIS A 117 0.31 -16.33 10.75
C HIS A 117 -0.43 -17.39 9.91
N GLU A 118 0.18 -18.57 9.78
CA GLU A 118 -0.43 -19.77 9.18
C GLU A 118 -1.43 -20.44 10.16
N GLY A 119 -2.58 -19.79 10.38
CA GLY A 119 -3.88 -20.45 10.55
C GLY A 119 -4.48 -20.79 11.94
N THR A 120 -5.82 -20.92 11.89
CA THR A 120 -6.81 -21.69 12.70
C THR A 120 -7.27 -21.20 14.10
N GLY A 121 -7.10 -19.94 14.47
CA GLY A 121 -7.63 -19.40 15.74
C GLY A 121 -8.24 -18.01 15.60
N ASP A 122 -9.46 -17.87 16.10
CA ASP A 122 -10.41 -16.73 16.06
C ASP A 122 -9.93 -15.41 16.75
N ASP A 123 -8.62 -15.21 17.00
CA ASP A 123 -8.17 -14.16 17.94
C ASP A 123 -6.92 -13.35 17.53
N HIS A 124 -6.28 -13.58 16.37
CA HIS A 124 -5.11 -12.80 15.94
C HIS A 124 -5.08 -12.53 14.42
N HIS A 125 -6.07 -11.81 13.91
CA HIS A 125 -6.22 -11.45 12.49
C HIS A 125 -5.43 -10.17 12.12
N GLY A 126 -4.16 -10.08 12.52
CA GLY A 126 -3.33 -8.89 12.32
C GLY A 126 -1.98 -9.20 11.70
N LYS A 127 -1.49 -8.32 10.82
CA LYS A 127 -0.12 -8.42 10.26
C LYS A 127 0.87 -8.04 11.35
N ALA A 128 1.95 -8.81 11.50
CA ALA A 128 2.95 -8.57 12.54
C ALA A 128 4.38 -8.69 12.00
N ILE A 129 5.33 -8.13 12.74
CA ILE A 129 6.77 -8.28 12.50
C ILE A 129 7.49 -8.66 13.78
N GLU A 130 8.53 -9.49 13.64
CA GLU A 130 9.48 -9.79 14.72
C GLU A 130 10.77 -8.99 14.49
N VAL A 131 11.20 -8.23 15.50
CA VAL A 131 12.43 -7.42 15.50
C VAL A 131 13.41 -7.96 16.53
N THR A 132 14.57 -8.44 16.08
CA THR A 132 15.63 -8.97 16.96
C THR A 132 16.88 -8.10 16.96
N GLY A 133 17.37 -7.76 18.15
CA GLY A 133 18.62 -7.00 18.33
C GLY A 133 19.83 -7.91 18.21
N VAL A 134 20.69 -7.69 17.21
CA VAL A 134 21.87 -8.53 16.94
C VAL A 134 23.13 -7.96 17.58
N SER A 135 23.36 -6.65 17.44
CA SER A 135 24.50 -5.97 18.06
C SER A 135 24.20 -4.49 18.32
N ALA A 136 24.88 -3.92 19.32
CA ALA A 136 24.66 -2.52 19.70
C ALA A 136 24.97 -1.55 18.55
N GLY A 137 24.06 -0.62 18.29
CA GLY A 137 24.14 0.31 17.17
C GLY A 137 22.76 0.82 16.74
N SER A 138 22.73 1.49 15.60
CA SER A 138 21.48 1.98 15.01
C SER A 138 21.34 1.48 13.58
N THR A 139 20.13 1.09 13.22
CA THR A 139 19.73 0.77 11.85
C THR A 139 18.33 1.31 11.60
N ASN A 140 17.73 0.94 10.47
CA ASN A 140 16.37 1.29 10.12
C ASN A 140 15.84 0.23 9.15
N PHE A 141 14.54 0.21 8.88
CA PHE A 141 14.00 -0.62 7.82
C PHE A 141 12.92 0.12 7.03
N LYS A 142 12.69 -0.36 5.81
CA LYS A 142 11.60 0.02 4.93
C LYS A 142 10.51 -1.03 5.03
N LEU A 143 9.26 -0.62 5.21
CA LEU A 143 8.10 -1.51 5.23
C LEU A 143 7.29 -1.34 3.95
N ARG A 144 6.85 -2.45 3.38
CA ARG A 144 5.94 -2.49 2.24
C ARG A 144 4.80 -3.48 2.51
N LEU A 145 3.59 -3.11 2.12
CA LEU A 145 2.47 -4.03 1.98
C LEU A 145 2.45 -4.47 0.52
N MET A 146 2.72 -5.75 0.29
CA MET A 146 2.75 -6.35 -1.04
C MET A 146 1.44 -7.11 -1.28
N HIS A 147 0.86 -6.99 -2.45
CA HIS A 147 -0.32 -7.72 -2.91
C HIS A 147 -0.13 -8.03 -4.42
N ASP A 148 -0.38 -9.27 -4.83
CA ASP A 148 -0.21 -9.77 -6.21
C ASP A 148 1.05 -9.22 -6.93
N GLY A 149 2.20 -9.34 -6.25
CA GLY A 149 3.51 -8.97 -6.79
C GLY A 149 3.81 -7.47 -6.89
N HIS A 150 2.90 -6.58 -6.48
CA HIS A 150 3.13 -5.14 -6.39
C HIS A 150 2.94 -4.65 -4.96
N ALA A 151 3.40 -3.42 -4.68
CA ALA A 151 3.24 -2.81 -3.37
C ALA A 151 1.99 -1.94 -3.36
N ASP A 152 0.99 -2.31 -2.57
CA ASP A 152 -0.18 -1.47 -2.27
C ASP A 152 0.25 -0.30 -1.37
N TYR A 153 1.23 -0.54 -0.49
CA TYR A 153 1.82 0.50 0.33
C TYR A 153 3.35 0.38 0.37
N THR A 154 4.01 1.53 0.40
CA THR A 154 5.44 1.63 0.71
C THR A 154 5.62 2.78 1.67
N SER A 155 6.25 2.52 2.82
CA SER A 155 6.51 3.56 3.81
C SER A 155 7.23 4.75 3.15
N THR A 156 6.95 5.97 3.57
CA THR A 156 7.63 7.16 3.08
C THR A 156 8.98 7.32 3.76
N ASN A 157 9.05 7.05 5.06
CA ASN A 157 10.27 7.07 5.86
C ASN A 157 10.72 5.64 6.20
N ASN A 158 11.98 5.53 6.63
CA ASN A 158 12.48 4.27 7.19
C ASN A 158 12.27 4.30 8.71
N VAL A 159 11.77 3.20 9.26
CA VAL A 159 11.51 3.03 10.68
C VAL A 159 12.85 2.92 11.42
N PRO A 160 13.17 3.84 12.35
CA PRO A 160 14.45 3.80 13.06
C PRO A 160 14.48 2.69 14.12
N ILE A 161 15.62 1.99 14.20
CA ILE A 161 15.92 1.00 15.25
C ILE A 161 17.19 1.38 15.98
N THR A 162 17.16 1.34 17.31
CA THR A 162 18.36 1.44 18.17
C THR A 162 18.49 0.19 19.05
N VAL A 163 19.67 -0.44 18.99
CA VAL A 163 20.03 -1.59 19.82
C VAL A 163 21.06 -1.14 20.85
N ASN A 164 20.78 -1.34 22.14
CA ASN A 164 21.64 -0.95 23.27
C ASN A 164 22.46 -2.12 23.84
#